data_AF-K1PWT2-F1
#
_entry.id   AF-K1PWT2-F1
#
_cell.length_a   1.000
_cell.length_b   1.000
_cell.length_c   1.000
_cell.angle_alpha   90.00
_cell.angle_beta   90.00
_cell.angle_gamma   90.00
#
_symmetry.space_group_name_H-M   'P 1'
#
loop_
_entity.id
_entity.type
_entity.pdbx_description
1 polymer ?
#
loop_
_entity_poly.entity_id
_entity_poly.type
_entity_poly.pdbx_seq_one_letter_code
_entity_poly.pdbx_strand_id
1 'polypeptide(L)'
;MARVIADIPTGNKHLRRMVCVGENEAWIIGSNNTISRVDIHGCVKETFISNCRLWPDDILVTNQGELNYSDCNRRTVNIIRTGQCKIEILITTSWYWIPSRMH
;
A
#
# COMPACT_ATOMS: atom_id res chain seq x y z
N MET A 1 21.19 -15.99 -12.26
CA MET A 1 21.41 -14.56 -12.56
C MET A 1 20.04 -13.89 -12.65
N ALA A 2 19.88 -12.68 -12.12
CA ALA A 2 18.65 -11.90 -12.32
C ALA A 2 18.70 -11.19 -13.68
N ARG A 3 17.55 -11.07 -14.37
CA ARG A 3 17.40 -10.35 -15.64
C ARG A 3 16.21 -9.40 -15.53
N VAL A 4 16.40 -8.14 -15.92
CA VAL A 4 15.29 -7.19 -16.07
C VAL A 4 14.42 -7.62 -17.25
N ILE A 5 13.13 -7.79 -17.02
CA ILE A 5 12.17 -8.22 -18.05
C ILE A 5 11.19 -7.12 -18.47
N ALA A 6 11.01 -6.10 -17.64
CA ALA A 6 10.11 -4.98 -17.89
C ALA A 6 10.51 -3.77 -17.03
N ASP A 7 10.27 -2.58 -17.57
CA ASP A 7 10.26 -1.32 -16.82
C ASP A 7 8.81 -0.87 -16.67
N ILE A 8 8.36 -0.68 -15.43
CA ILE A 8 6.95 -0.42 -15.11
C ILE A 8 6.81 1.06 -14.74
N PRO A 9 6.19 1.90 -15.60
CA PRO A 9 5.93 3.29 -15.25
C PRO A 9 4.83 3.36 -14.20
N THR A 10 5.15 3.84 -13.00
CA THR A 10 4.19 3.90 -11.88
C THR A 10 3.44 5.23 -11.77
N GLY A 11 3.81 6.23 -12.57
CA GLY A 11 3.30 7.61 -12.47
C GLY A 11 3.67 8.35 -11.18
N ASN A 12 4.35 7.68 -10.23
CA ASN A 12 4.78 8.26 -8.97
C ASN A 12 6.13 8.93 -9.13
N LYS A 13 6.23 10.21 -8.71
CA LYS A 13 7.51 10.93 -8.69
C LYS A 13 8.57 10.22 -7.83
N HIS A 14 8.14 9.63 -6.72
CA HIS A 14 8.97 8.85 -5.81
C HIS A 14 8.18 7.66 -5.28
N LEU A 15 8.53 6.45 -5.74
CA LEU A 15 8.00 5.19 -5.22
C LEU A 15 8.61 4.90 -3.83
N ARG A 16 7.78 4.58 -2.84
CA ARG A 16 8.21 4.37 -1.44
C ARG A 16 8.18 2.90 -1.02
N ARG A 17 7.09 2.20 -1.31
CA ARG A 17 6.91 0.77 -1.01
C ARG A 17 6.09 0.10 -2.10
N MET A 18 6.34 -1.19 -2.25
CA MET A 18 5.52 -2.07 -3.07
C MET A 18 5.38 -3.43 -2.40
N VAL A 19 4.27 -4.10 -2.63
CA VAL A 19 4.04 -5.49 -2.23
C VAL A 19 3.35 -6.21 -3.39
N CYS A 20 3.91 -7.36 -3.80
CA CYS A 20 3.37 -8.15 -4.89
C CYS A 20 2.05 -8.83 -4.48
N VAL A 21 1.15 -8.96 -5.44
CA VAL A 21 -0.11 -9.69 -5.33
C VAL A 21 -0.10 -10.76 -6.41
N GLY A 22 0.17 -12.00 -6.02
CA GLY A 22 0.46 -13.06 -6.98
C GLY A 22 1.68 -12.75 -7.84
N GLU A 23 1.64 -13.13 -9.12
CA GLU A 23 2.79 -13.02 -10.03
C GLU A 23 2.79 -11.76 -10.89
N ASN A 24 1.61 -11.16 -11.12
CA ASN A 24 1.42 -10.18 -12.18
C ASN A 24 0.94 -8.80 -11.71
N GLU A 25 0.77 -8.60 -10.40
CA GLU A 25 0.25 -7.36 -9.84
C GLU A 25 1.02 -6.96 -8.58
N ALA A 26 0.98 -5.68 -8.24
CA ALA A 26 1.54 -5.16 -7.00
C ALA A 26 0.74 -3.95 -6.50
N TRP A 27 0.63 -3.84 -5.18
CA TRP A 27 0.26 -2.58 -4.54
C TRP A 27 1.48 -1.68 -4.44
N ILE A 28 1.29 -0.39 -4.70
CA ILE A 28 2.34 0.62 -4.65
C ILE A 28 1.88 1.84 -3.85
N ILE A 29 2.83 2.46 -3.14
CA ILE A 29 2.65 3.80 -2.55
C ILE A 29 3.82 4.70 -2.94
N GLY A 30 3.51 5.99 -3.13
CA GLY A 30 4.48 7.03 -3.41
C GLY A 30 4.51 8.12 -2.35
N SER A 31 4.94 9.31 -2.73
CA SER A 31 4.99 10.49 -1.83
C SER A 31 3.66 11.27 -1.80
N ASN A 32 2.55 10.56 -1.84
CA ASN A 32 1.19 11.09 -1.75
C ASN A 32 0.30 10.09 -0.99
N ASN A 33 -0.95 10.45 -0.74
CA ASN A 33 -1.89 9.63 0.01
C ASN A 33 -2.60 8.56 -0.84
N THR A 34 -2.14 8.29 -2.06
CA THR A 34 -2.75 7.27 -2.93
C THR A 34 -2.04 5.92 -2.80
N ILE A 35 -2.83 4.86 -2.71
CA ILE A 35 -2.38 3.47 -2.76
C ILE A 35 -2.97 2.86 -4.03
N SER A 36 -2.13 2.40 -4.96
CA SER A 36 -2.60 1.91 -6.26
C SER A 36 -2.19 0.45 -6.49
N ARG A 37 -3.07 -0.35 -7.11
CA ARG A 37 -2.73 -1.69 -7.61
C ARG A 37 -2.39 -1.58 -9.07
N VAL A 38 -1.20 -2.00 -9.45
CA VAL A 38 -0.70 -1.96 -10.82
C VAL A 38 -0.35 -3.35 -11.30
N ASP A 39 -0.53 -3.62 -12.58
CA ASP A 39 0.00 -4.84 -13.20
C ASP A 39 1.45 -4.66 -13.68
N ILE A 40 2.05 -5.74 -14.17
CA ILE A 40 3.42 -5.77 -14.73
C ILE A 40 3.61 -4.89 -15.98
N HIS A 41 2.54 -4.33 -16.54
CA HIS A 41 2.59 -3.39 -17.65
C HIS A 41 2.42 -1.94 -17.21
N GLY A 42 2.21 -1.70 -15.91
CA GLY A 42 1.98 -0.37 -15.33
C GLY A 42 0.53 0.10 -15.41
N CYS A 43 -0.40 -0.77 -15.81
CA CYS A 43 -1.82 -0.42 -15.84
C CYS A 43 -2.37 -0.41 -14.40
N VAL A 44 -2.96 0.70 -14.00
CA VAL A 44 -3.65 0.85 -12.72
C VAL A 44 -4.97 0.07 -12.76
N LYS A 45 -5.12 -0.92 -11.88
CA LYS A 45 -6.35 -1.71 -11.70
C LYS A 45 -7.26 -1.08 -10.65
N GLU A 46 -6.68 -0.66 -9.54
CA GLU A 46 -7.39 -0.10 -8.39
C GLU A 46 -6.61 1.05 -7.79
N THR A 47 -7.30 2.01 -7.18
CA THR A 47 -6.67 3.10 -6.42
C THR A 47 -7.54 3.47 -5.23
N PHE A 48 -6.89 3.55 -4.07
CA PHE A 48 -7.47 4.01 -2.82
C PHE A 48 -6.82 5.32 -2.39
N ILE A 49 -7.64 6.28 -1.98
CA ILE A 49 -7.17 7.49 -1.32
C ILE A 49 -7.14 7.18 0.17
N SER A 50 -5.95 7.03 0.73
CA SER A 50 -5.77 6.81 2.16
C SER A 50 -6.20 8.04 2.96
N ASN A 51 -6.53 7.79 4.23
CA ASN A 51 -6.86 8.83 5.18
C ASN A 51 -5.62 9.50 5.79
N CYS A 52 -4.42 9.23 5.24
CA CYS A 52 -3.15 9.79 5.67
C CYS A 52 -3.06 11.26 5.29
N ARG A 53 -2.43 12.06 6.17
CA ARG A 53 -2.19 13.49 5.89
C ARG A 53 -1.21 13.70 4.73
N LEU A 54 -0.22 12.83 4.61
CA LEU A 54 0.86 12.95 3.62
C LEU A 54 0.90 11.72 2.71
N TRP A 55 1.24 10.57 3.27
CA TRP A 55 1.29 9.25 2.61
C TRP A 55 1.29 8.16 3.69
N PRO A 56 0.93 6.91 3.33
CA PRO A 56 1.12 5.77 4.22
C PRO A 56 2.60 5.48 4.47
N ASP A 57 2.95 5.04 5.68
CA ASP A 57 4.34 4.74 6.03
C ASP A 57 4.83 3.40 5.47
N ASP A 58 3.93 2.40 5.47
CA ASP A 58 4.16 1.08 4.90
C ASP A 58 2.87 0.43 4.40
N ILE A 59 3.01 -0.64 3.62
CA ILE A 59 1.91 -1.47 3.12
C ILE A 59 2.23 -2.96 3.24
N LEU A 60 1.20 -3.76 3.44
CA LEU A 60 1.27 -5.22 3.59
C LEU A 60 0.03 -5.85 2.95
N VAL A 61 0.17 -7.03 2.36
CA VAL A 61 -0.97 -7.85 1.92
C VAL A 61 -1.06 -9.08 2.82
N THR A 62 -2.25 -9.37 3.36
CA THR A 62 -2.48 -10.58 4.15
C THR A 62 -2.59 -11.80 3.25
N ASN A 63 -2.50 -13.00 3.85
CA ASN A 63 -2.75 -14.26 3.12
C ASN A 63 -4.18 -14.34 2.53
N GLN A 64 -5.11 -13.50 2.98
CA GLN A 64 -6.47 -13.40 2.46
C GLN A 64 -6.60 -12.39 1.30
N GLY A 65 -5.49 -11.77 0.88
CA GLY A 65 -5.46 -10.77 -0.19
C GLY A 65 -5.83 -9.36 0.27
N GLU A 66 -5.95 -9.11 1.58
CA GLU A 66 -6.37 -7.83 2.12
C GLU A 66 -5.18 -6.88 2.22
N LEU A 67 -5.37 -5.63 1.82
CA LEU A 67 -4.33 -4.61 1.88
C LEU A 67 -4.38 -3.89 3.22
N ASN A 68 -3.27 -3.88 3.93
CA ASN A 68 -3.06 -3.08 5.13
C ASN A 68 -2.10 -1.94 4.85
N TYR A 69 -2.28 -0.82 5.56
CA TYR A 69 -1.32 0.28 5.57
C TYR A 69 -1.23 0.95 6.94
N SER A 70 -0.05 1.47 7.27
CA SER A 70 0.22 2.19 8.51
C SER A 70 0.16 3.71 8.32
N ASP A 71 -0.39 4.41 9.31
CA ASP A 71 -0.37 5.86 9.43
C ASP A 71 0.23 6.25 10.78
N CYS A 72 1.52 6.62 10.77
CA CYS A 72 2.23 6.99 12.00
C CYS A 72 1.66 8.26 12.64
N ASN A 73 1.14 9.20 11.82
CA ASN A 73 0.60 10.47 12.31
C ASN A 73 -0.72 10.24 13.05
N ARG A 74 -1.56 9.34 12.54
CA ARG A 74 -2.85 8.99 13.14
C ARG A 74 -2.74 7.84 14.15
N ARG A 75 -1.57 7.19 14.22
CA ARG A 75 -1.30 6.05 15.11
C ARG A 75 -2.24 4.87 14.83
N THR A 76 -2.55 4.64 13.54
CA THR A 76 -3.45 3.57 13.09
C THR A 76 -2.80 2.61 12.12
N VAL A 77 -3.29 1.37 12.15
CA VAL A 77 -3.18 0.42 11.03
C VAL A 77 -4.57 0.33 10.42
N ASN A 78 -4.64 0.48 9.10
CA ASN A 78 -5.88 0.53 8.33
C ASN A 78 -5.90 -0.64 7.36
N ILE A 79 -7.08 -1.13 7.04
CA ILE A 79 -7.29 -2.30 6.18
C ILE A 79 -8.31 -2.00 5.09
N ILE A 80 -8.06 -2.56 3.91
CA ILE A 80 -8.98 -2.66 2.78
C ILE A 80 -9.19 -4.16 2.54
N ARG A 81 -10.39 -4.64 2.83
CA ARG A 81 -10.75 -6.05 2.69
C ARG A 81 -10.95 -6.40 1.22
N THR A 82 -10.70 -7.66 0.89
CA THR A 82 -10.88 -8.19 -0.47
C THR A 82 -12.31 -7.93 -0.97
N GLY A 83 -12.43 -7.30 -2.14
CA GLY A 83 -13.72 -6.97 -2.75
C GLY A 83 -14.46 -5.78 -2.14
N GLN A 84 -13.85 -5.05 -1.20
CA GLN A 84 -14.45 -3.86 -0.60
C GLN A 84 -13.86 -2.56 -1.14
N CYS A 85 -14.69 -1.53 -1.22
CA CYS A 85 -14.29 -0.19 -1.65
C CYS A 85 -14.05 0.78 -0.47
N LYS A 86 -14.02 0.28 0.77
CA LYS A 86 -13.92 1.10 1.98
C LYS A 86 -12.66 0.77 2.77
N ILE A 87 -12.16 1.79 3.44
CA ILE A 87 -11.03 1.69 4.38
C ILE A 87 -11.60 1.56 5.79
N GLU A 88 -11.13 0.57 6.53
CA GLU A 88 -11.44 0.36 7.94
C GLU A 88 -10.20 0.59 8.81
N ILE A 89 -10.40 1.05 10.04
CA ILE A 89 -9.32 1.09 11.03
C ILE A 89 -9.26 -0.29 11.69
N LEU A 90 -8.13 -0.99 11.49
CA LEU A 90 -7.90 -2.29 12.11
C LEU A 90 -7.39 -2.13 13.54
N ILE A 91 -6.43 -1.22 13.75
CA ILE A 91 -5.80 -0.98 15.05
C ILE A 91 -5.66 0.53 15.25
N THR A 92 -6.01 1.01 16.44
CA THR A 92 -5.59 2.32 16.96
C THR A 92 -4.70 2.09 18.16
N THR A 93 -3.58 2.79 18.19
CA THR A 93 -2.48 2.43 19.10
C THR A 93 -2.36 3.46 20.21
N SER A 94 -1.60 3.16 21.27
CA SER A 94 -1.34 4.13 22.34
C SER A 94 -0.34 5.20 21.88
N TRP A 95 -0.09 6.22 22.69
CA TRP A 95 0.89 7.26 22.35
C TRP A 95 2.34 6.76 22.35
N TYR A 96 2.61 5.63 23.02
CA TYR A 96 3.95 5.07 23.17
C TYR A 96 4.31 4.06 22.08
N TRP A 97 3.40 3.80 21.13
CA TRP A 97 3.64 2.92 19.99
C TRP A 97 3.23 3.61 18.71
N ILE A 98 4.12 3.61 17.71
CA ILE A 98 3.88 4.24 16.42
C ILE A 98 3.97 3.16 15.35
N PRO A 99 2.84 2.79 14.70
CA PRO A 99 2.88 1.89 13.56
C PRO A 99 3.57 2.61 12.41
N SER A 100 4.79 2.19 12.09
CA SER A 100 5.57 2.75 10.98
C SER A 100 5.81 1.67 9.94
N ARG A 101 6.80 0.81 10.14
CA ARG A 101 7.09 -0.32 9.26
C ARG A 101 6.25 -1.54 9.61
N MET A 102 5.79 -2.24 8.58
CA MET A 102 5.06 -3.51 8.71
C MET A 102 5.91 -4.62 8.08
N HIS A 103 6.00 -5.76 8.76
CA HIS A 103 6.80 -6.92 8.36
C HIS A 103 5.91 -8.15 8.27
#